data_AF-A0AAV3S3M4-F1
#
_entry.id   AF-A0AAV3S3M4-F1
#
_cell.length_a   1.000
_cell.length_b   1.000
_cell.length_c   1.000
_cell.angle_alpha   90.00
_cell.angle_beta   90.00
_cell.angle_gamma   90.00
#
_symmetry.space_group_name_H-M   'P 1'
#
loop_
_entity.id
_entity.type
_entity.pdbx_description
1 polymer ?
#
loop_
_entity_poly.entity_id
_entity_poly.type
_entity_poly.pdbx_seq_one_letter_code
_entity_poly.pdbx_strand_id
1 'polypeptide(L)'
;MALTFRRFGYLGAFLLTLAAVFFAVFGAPALSGTTGLQLAVFVVAGVLELLGGFGNPIRERVGALRLVGTGHVFLGASMCLGALTGSGLVFQALFCLSGLVLVAFGVDYLLGGNYFEAPEV
;
A
#
# COMPACT_ATOMS: atom_id res chain seq x y z
N MET A 1 8.54 -2.84 20.55
CA MET A 1 8.93 -1.88 19.48
C MET A 1 9.15 -2.54 18.12
N ALA A 2 10.17 -3.39 17.89
CA ALA A 2 10.46 -3.90 16.54
C ALA A 2 9.41 -4.87 15.94
N LEU A 3 8.66 -5.60 16.77
CA LEU A 3 7.73 -6.65 16.33
C LEU A 3 6.46 -6.12 15.64
N THR A 4 5.95 -4.96 16.06
CA THR A 4 4.70 -4.41 15.51
C THR A 4 4.90 -3.93 14.07
N PHE A 5 6.02 -3.26 13.80
CA PHE A 5 6.35 -2.80 12.44
C PHE A 5 6.66 -3.94 11.47
N ARG A 6 7.17 -5.09 11.95
CA ARG A 6 7.43 -6.27 11.11
C ARG A 6 6.18 -6.77 10.38
N ARG A 7 4.99 -6.58 10.96
CA ARG A 7 3.72 -6.96 10.31
C ARG A 7 3.47 -6.19 9.03
N PHE A 8 3.76 -4.89 9.02
CA PHE A 8 3.73 -4.08 7.78
C PHE A 8 4.80 -4.53 6.80
N GLY A 9 5.97 -4.95 7.30
CA GLY A 9 7.00 -5.58 6.46
C GLY A 9 6.50 -6.84 5.75
N TYR A 10 5.80 -7.72 6.47
CA TYR A 10 5.19 -8.92 5.89
C TYR A 10 4.05 -8.59 4.92
N LEU A 11 3.25 -7.57 5.22
CA LEU A 11 2.22 -7.08 4.30
C LEU A 11 2.86 -6.57 3.01
N GLY A 12 3.89 -5.73 3.09
CA GLY A 12 4.66 -5.26 1.93
C GLY A 12 5.22 -6.41 1.11
N ALA A 13 5.85 -7.42 1.75
CA ALA A 13 6.36 -8.60 1.06
C ALA A 13 5.23 -9.40 0.36
N PHE A 14 4.09 -9.54 1.01
CA PHE A 14 2.91 -10.20 0.46
C PHE A 14 2.37 -9.44 -0.76
N LEU A 15 2.22 -8.11 -0.68
CA LEU A 15 1.80 -7.26 -1.80
C LEU A 15 2.75 -7.42 -2.99
N LEU A 16 4.06 -7.36 -2.77
CA LEU A 16 5.04 -7.54 -3.84
C LEU A 16 4.98 -8.95 -4.45
N THR A 17 4.73 -9.97 -3.64
CA THR A 17 4.52 -11.34 -4.12
C THR A 17 3.28 -11.43 -4.99
N LEU A 18 2.16 -10.80 -4.59
CA LEU A 18 0.95 -10.73 -5.41
C LEU A 18 1.20 -10.02 -6.74
N ALA A 19 1.94 -8.90 -6.73
CA ALA A 19 2.30 -8.19 -7.95
C ALA A 19 3.16 -9.06 -8.89
N ALA A 20 4.12 -9.79 -8.36
CA ALA A 20 4.97 -10.70 -9.13
C ALA A 20 4.16 -11.87 -9.71
N VAL A 21 3.27 -12.49 -8.94
CA VAL A 21 2.36 -13.55 -9.41
C VAL A 21 1.43 -13.03 -10.50
N PHE A 22 0.83 -11.86 -10.30
CA PHE A 22 0.00 -11.22 -11.31
C PHE A 22 0.77 -11.00 -12.62
N PHE A 23 1.98 -10.44 -12.55
CA PHE A 23 2.82 -10.27 -13.72
C PHE A 23 3.22 -11.60 -14.37
N ALA A 24 3.50 -12.64 -13.60
CA ALA A 24 3.83 -13.96 -14.12
C ALA A 24 2.65 -14.61 -14.87
N VAL A 25 1.41 -14.38 -14.42
CA VAL A 25 0.20 -14.94 -15.03
C VAL A 25 -0.25 -14.16 -16.27
N PHE A 26 -0.22 -12.82 -16.21
CA PHE A 26 -0.79 -11.97 -17.26
C PHE A 26 0.26 -11.33 -18.20
N GLY A 27 1.53 -11.33 -17.81
CA GLY A 27 2.65 -10.84 -18.61
C GLY A 27 2.65 -9.32 -18.86
N ALA A 28 3.46 -8.89 -19.84
CA ALA A 28 3.58 -7.50 -20.26
C ALA A 28 2.26 -6.82 -20.71
N PRO A 29 1.27 -7.52 -21.31
CA PRO A 29 -0.02 -6.89 -21.65
C PRO A 29 -0.74 -6.26 -20.45
N ALA A 30 -0.54 -6.79 -19.24
CA ALA A 30 -1.12 -6.26 -18.01
C ALA A 30 -0.55 -4.88 -17.59
N LEU A 31 0.56 -4.45 -18.20
CA LEU A 31 1.16 -3.14 -17.98
C LEU A 31 0.55 -2.03 -18.84
N SER A 32 -0.44 -2.34 -19.66
CA SER A 32 -1.09 -1.36 -20.52
C SER A 32 -2.13 -0.51 -19.76
N GLY A 33 -2.23 0.77 -20.13
CA GLY A 33 -3.28 1.68 -19.66
C GLY A 33 -3.31 1.90 -18.14
N THR A 34 -4.52 1.97 -17.59
CA THR A 34 -4.79 2.24 -16.17
C THR A 34 -4.41 1.06 -15.26
N THR A 35 -4.45 -0.18 -15.76
CA THR A 35 -4.02 -1.37 -15.03
C THR A 35 -2.53 -1.36 -14.74
N GLY A 36 -1.71 -0.95 -15.71
CA GLY A 36 -0.26 -0.78 -15.50
C GLY A 36 0.06 0.28 -14.46
N LEU A 37 -0.64 1.42 -14.50
CA LEU A 37 -0.49 2.48 -13.50
C LEU A 37 -0.91 1.99 -12.10
N GLN A 38 -2.05 1.30 -12.01
CA GLN A 38 -2.50 0.69 -10.76
C GLN A 38 -1.44 -0.26 -10.19
N LEU A 39 -0.88 -1.14 -11.02
CA LEU A 39 0.14 -2.10 -10.60
C LEU A 39 1.43 -1.41 -10.15
N ALA A 40 1.86 -0.35 -10.85
CA ALA A 40 3.03 0.43 -10.46
C ALA A 40 2.83 1.09 -9.08
N VAL A 41 1.67 1.72 -8.87
CA VAL A 41 1.32 2.33 -7.57
C VAL A 41 1.23 1.28 -6.46
N PHE A 42 0.66 0.12 -6.75
CA PHE A 42 0.56 -1.01 -5.83
C PHE A 42 1.95 -1.57 -5.44
N VAL A 43 2.88 -1.68 -6.40
CA VAL A 43 4.26 -2.08 -6.14
C VAL A 43 4.98 -1.05 -5.26
N VAL A 44 4.82 0.24 -5.55
CA VAL A 44 5.38 1.32 -4.71
C VAL A 44 4.86 1.22 -3.28
N ALA A 45 3.56 0.98 -3.10
CA ALA A 45 2.96 0.76 -1.78
C ALA A 45 3.63 -0.42 -1.04
N GLY A 46 3.75 -1.57 -1.72
CA GLY A 46 4.40 -2.76 -1.16
C GLY A 46 5.86 -2.52 -0.76
N VAL A 47 6.63 -1.79 -1.58
CA VAL A 47 8.02 -1.43 -1.26
C VAL A 47 8.08 -0.54 -0.02
N LEU A 48 7.22 0.48 0.08
CA LEU A 48 7.23 1.41 1.20
C LEU A 48 6.86 0.73 2.52
N GLU A 49 5.87 -0.17 2.50
CA GLU A 49 5.51 -0.96 3.67
C GLU A 49 6.64 -1.94 4.07
N LEU A 50 7.30 -2.56 3.09
CA LEU A 50 8.46 -3.42 3.32
C LEU A 50 9.61 -2.64 4.00
N LEU A 51 9.93 -1.46 3.46
CA LEU A 51 10.96 -0.57 3.99
C LEU A 51 10.59 -0.02 5.37
N GLY A 52 9.32 0.28 5.62
CA GLY A 52 8.85 0.69 6.95
C GLY A 52 8.94 -0.43 7.98
N GLY A 53 8.72 -1.68 7.58
CA GLY A 53 8.67 -2.82 8.48
C GLY A 53 10.02 -3.35 8.95
N PHE A 54 11.04 -3.31 8.10
CA PHE A 54 12.38 -3.85 8.40
C PHE A 54 13.40 -2.76 8.71
N GLY A 55 14.43 -3.06 9.51
CA GLY A 55 15.51 -2.11 9.81
C GLY A 55 16.37 -1.87 8.58
N ASN A 56 16.46 -0.63 8.10
CA ASN A 56 17.27 -0.24 6.96
C ASN A 56 17.60 1.28 7.02
N PRO A 57 18.61 1.76 6.25
CA PRO A 57 19.04 3.16 6.32
C PRO A 57 17.95 4.18 5.93
N ILE A 58 16.99 3.80 5.08
CA ILE A 58 15.90 4.68 4.65
C ILE A 58 14.91 4.86 5.81
N ARG A 59 14.57 3.76 6.49
CA ARG A 59 13.72 3.78 7.69
C ARG A 59 14.29 4.65 8.80
N GLU A 60 15.60 4.60 9.03
CA GLU A 60 16.25 5.43 10.06
C GLU A 60 16.19 6.93 9.74
N ARG A 61 16.24 7.30 8.45
CA ARG A 61 16.18 8.70 8.00
C ARG A 61 14.76 9.26 7.97
N VAL A 62 13.80 8.48 7.48
CA VAL A 62 12.43 8.95 7.23
C VAL A 62 11.50 8.66 8.40
N GLY A 63 11.75 7.58 9.14
CA GLY A 63 10.88 7.05 10.17
C GLY A 63 9.94 5.95 9.65
N ALA A 64 9.77 4.91 10.46
CA ALA A 64 8.96 3.74 10.10
C ALA A 64 7.50 4.09 9.83
N LEU A 65 6.90 4.92 10.71
CA LEU A 65 5.50 5.31 10.63
C LEU A 65 5.19 6.08 9.33
N ARG A 66 6.08 6.98 8.92
CA ARG A 66 5.92 7.75 7.68
C ARG A 66 6.01 6.85 6.45
N LEU A 67 6.96 5.91 6.41
CA LEU A 67 7.08 4.96 5.29
C LEU A 67 5.83 4.07 5.17
N VAL A 68 5.36 3.49 6.27
CA VAL A 68 4.12 2.67 6.28
C VAL A 68 2.91 3.53 5.90
N GLY A 69 2.80 4.75 6.44
CA GLY A 69 1.72 5.67 6.12
C GLY A 69 1.68 6.04 4.64
N THR A 70 2.82 6.38 4.04
CA THR A 70 2.91 6.60 2.59
C THR A 70 2.53 5.35 1.80
N GLY A 71 2.96 4.17 2.26
CA GLY A 71 2.57 2.87 1.70
C GLY A 71 1.06 2.69 1.66
N HIS A 72 0.35 2.92 2.77
CA HIS A 72 -1.11 2.83 2.85
C HIS A 72 -1.82 3.84 1.95
N VAL A 73 -1.30 5.07 1.83
CA VAL A 73 -1.85 6.07 0.89
C VAL A 73 -1.75 5.57 -0.55
N PHE A 74 -0.59 5.05 -0.97
CA PHE A 74 -0.43 4.50 -2.31
C PHE A 74 -1.27 3.24 -2.52
N LEU A 75 -1.37 2.36 -1.51
CA LEU A 75 -2.22 1.17 -1.60
C LEU A 75 -3.68 1.57 -1.82
N GLY A 76 -4.19 2.51 -1.02
CA GLY A 76 -5.53 3.04 -1.16
C GLY A 76 -5.77 3.71 -2.52
N ALA A 77 -4.81 4.50 -3.00
CA ALA A 77 -4.87 5.09 -4.33
C ALA A 77 -4.91 4.01 -5.44
N SER A 78 -4.15 2.92 -5.30
CA SER A 78 -4.19 1.79 -6.24
C SER A 78 -5.58 1.12 -6.26
N MET A 79 -6.26 1.00 -5.12
CA MET A 79 -7.61 0.45 -5.05
C MET A 79 -8.62 1.37 -5.75
N CYS A 80 -8.51 2.69 -5.54
CA CYS A 80 -9.35 3.66 -6.25
C CYS A 80 -9.12 3.61 -7.77
N LEU A 81 -7.88 3.44 -8.23
CA LEU A 81 -7.59 3.20 -9.66
C LEU A 81 -8.22 1.89 -10.16
N GLY A 82 -8.16 0.83 -9.35
CA GLY A 82 -8.80 -0.45 -9.64
C GLY A 82 -10.31 -0.34 -9.77
N ALA A 83 -10.96 0.50 -8.97
CA ALA A 83 -12.38 0.78 -9.08
C ALA A 83 -12.73 1.33 -10.48
N LEU A 84 -11.92 2.22 -11.05
CA LEU A 84 -12.16 2.79 -12.39
C LEU A 84 -12.15 1.74 -13.51
N THR A 85 -11.49 0.60 -13.28
CA THR A 85 -11.38 -0.49 -14.25
C THR A 85 -12.38 -1.63 -13.99
N GLY A 86 -13.07 -1.63 -12.85
CA GLY A 86 -13.96 -2.71 -12.44
C GLY A 86 -15.36 -2.61 -13.04
N SER A 87 -15.97 -3.78 -13.31
CA SER A 87 -17.35 -3.87 -13.80
C SER A 87 -18.34 -3.92 -12.63
N GLY A 88 -19.08 -2.82 -12.42
CA GLY A 88 -20.25 -2.77 -11.54
C GLY A 88 -20.14 -1.75 -10.39
N LEU A 89 -21.25 -1.03 -10.14
CA LEU A 89 -21.31 0.04 -9.14
C LEU A 89 -20.97 -0.43 -7.73
N VAL A 90 -21.39 -1.64 -7.35
CA VAL A 90 -21.09 -2.22 -6.03
C VAL A 90 -19.60 -2.46 -5.86
N PHE A 91 -18.93 -3.06 -6.86
CA PHE A 91 -17.48 -3.26 -6.83
C PHE A 91 -16.74 -1.94 -6.72
N GLN A 92 -17.14 -0.96 -7.55
CA GLN A 92 -16.55 0.38 -7.56
C GLN A 92 -16.69 1.09 -6.21
N ALA A 93 -17.89 1.07 -5.63
CA ALA A 93 -18.15 1.68 -4.34
C ALA A 93 -17.33 1.02 -3.23
N LEU A 94 -17.30 -0.32 -3.18
CA LEU A 94 -16.53 -1.04 -2.16
C LEU A 94 -15.02 -0.78 -2.30
N PHE A 95 -14.46 -0.90 -3.50
CA PHE A 95 -13.02 -0.66 -3.70
C PHE A 95 -12.63 0.79 -3.40
N CYS A 96 -13.45 1.75 -3.82
CA CYS A 96 -13.20 3.16 -3.55
C CYS A 96 -13.29 3.46 -2.06
N LEU A 97 -14.34 2.99 -1.36
CA LEU A 97 -14.49 3.17 0.08
C LEU A 97 -13.34 2.52 0.88
N SER A 98 -12.99 1.27 0.56
CA SER A 98 -11.84 0.60 1.19
C SER A 98 -10.53 1.34 0.91
N GLY A 99 -10.33 1.84 -0.30
CA GLY A 99 -9.17 2.65 -0.65
C GLY A 99 -9.09 3.95 0.13
N LEU A 100 -10.20 4.67 0.27
CA LEU A 100 -10.28 5.91 1.05
C LEU A 100 -10.01 5.68 2.54
N VAL A 101 -10.47 4.56 3.10
CA VAL A 101 -10.16 4.18 4.48
C VAL A 101 -8.66 3.96 4.66
N LEU A 102 -8.00 3.25 3.74
CA LEU A 102 -6.55 3.07 3.78
C LEU A 102 -5.79 4.40 3.64
N VAL A 103 -6.27 5.31 2.79
CA VAL A 103 -5.70 6.66 2.68
C VAL A 103 -5.84 7.40 4.02
N ALA A 104 -6.98 7.30 4.70
CA ALA A 104 -7.18 7.93 6.00
C ALA A 104 -6.19 7.40 7.07
N PHE A 105 -6.01 6.07 7.16
CA PHE A 105 -4.99 5.48 8.03
C PHE A 105 -3.57 5.93 7.65
N GLY A 106 -3.27 5.94 6.36
CA GLY A 106 -1.96 6.36 5.86
C GLY A 106 -1.65 7.82 6.18
N VAL A 107 -2.63 8.71 6.02
CA VAL A 107 -2.52 10.14 6.37
C VAL A 107 -2.33 10.31 7.87
N ASP A 108 -3.07 9.60 8.71
CA ASP A 108 -2.88 9.66 10.16
C ASP A 108 -1.46 9.23 10.55
N TYR A 109 -0.94 8.14 9.99
CA TYR A 109 0.42 7.68 10.22
C TYR A 109 1.47 8.69 9.73
N LEU A 110 1.20 9.45 8.68
CA LEU A 110 2.08 10.56 8.24
C LEU A 110 2.07 11.73 9.22
N LEU A 111 0.94 11.98 9.87
CA LEU A 111 0.74 13.02 10.88
C LEU A 111 1.20 12.61 12.28
N GLY A 112 1.71 11.38 12.45
CA GLY A 112 2.25 10.89 13.72
C GLY A 112 1.39 9.86 14.43
N GLY A 113 0.25 9.43 13.85
CA GLY A 113 -0.61 8.38 14.41
C GLY A 113 -1.41 8.86 15.62
N ASN A 114 -2.07 10.02 15.50
CA ASN A 114 -2.75 10.67 16.61
C ASN A 114 -4.23 10.28 16.71
N TYR A 115 -4.83 9.82 15.61
CA TYR A 115 -6.27 9.56 15.52
C TYR A 115 -6.61 8.07 15.54
N PHE A 116 -5.75 7.23 14.99
CA PHE A 116 -5.86 5.77 15.09
C PHE A 116 -4.74 5.21 15.96
N GLU A 117 -4.98 4.08 16.63
CA GLU A 117 -3.94 3.37 17.38
C GLU A 117 -2.77 3.03 16.43
N ALA A 118 -1.72 3.83 16.51
CA ALA A 118 -0.46 3.56 15.86
C ALA A 118 0.38 2.64 16.74
N PRO A 119 1.23 1.79 16.15
CA PRO A 119 2.23 1.06 16.91
C PRO A 119 3.03 2.03 17.79
N GLU A 120 3.06 1.80 19.10
CA GLU A 120 3.86 2.61 20.03
C GLU A 120 5.31 2.69 19.53
N VAL A 121 5.77 3.93 19.31
CA VAL A 121 7.09 4.28 18.78
C VAL A 121 8.16 3.94 19.80
#